data_AF-A0A426S142-F1
#
_entry.id   AF-A0A426S142-F1
#
_cell.length_a   1.000
_cell.length_b   1.000
_cell.length_c   1.000
_cell.angle_alpha   90.00
_cell.angle_beta   90.00
_cell.angle_gamma   90.00
#
_symmetry.space_group_name_H-M   'P 1'
#
loop_
_entity.id
_entity.type
_entity.pdbx_description
1 polymer ?
#
loop_
_entity_poly.entity_id
_entity_poly.type
_entity_poly.pdbx_seq_one_letter_code
_entity_poly.pdbx_strand_id
1 'polypeptide(L)' 'MLWSDPDDEPPKELREAQDMLRRLGVIMAVAVTAAMVVAALVGLR' A
#
# COMPACT_ATOMS: atom_id res chain seq x y z
N MET A 1 6.06 -33.66 -18.21
CA MET A 1 5.45 -32.50 -17.54
C MET A 1 6.49 -31.81 -16.68
N LEU A 2 7.59 -31.28 -17.26
CA LEU A 2 8.63 -30.54 -16.51
C LEU A 2 8.48 -29.01 -16.63
N TRP A 3 7.47 -28.57 -17.38
CA TRP A 3 7.01 -27.20 -17.44
C TRP A 3 5.50 -27.21 -17.71
N SER A 4 4.75 -27.76 -16.75
CA SER A 4 3.41 -27.25 -16.57
C SER A 4 3.65 -25.99 -15.75
N ASP A 5 3.54 -24.79 -16.33
CA ASP A 5 3.48 -23.59 -15.49
C ASP A 5 2.36 -23.87 -14.48
N PRO A 6 2.71 -24.03 -13.19
CA PRO A 6 1.66 -24.10 -12.17
C PRO A 6 0.87 -22.80 -12.33
N ASP A 7 -0.46 -22.87 -12.20
CA ASP A 7 -1.35 -21.70 -12.32
C ASP A 7 -0.64 -20.46 -11.76
N ASP A 8 -0.29 -19.52 -12.65
CA ASP A 8 0.66 -18.43 -12.39
C ASP A 8 0.08 -17.37 -11.42
N GLU A 9 -1.14 -17.62 -10.93
CA GLU A 9 -1.79 -16.77 -9.95
C GLU A 9 -1.19 -16.98 -8.55
N PRO A 10 -0.71 -15.91 -7.91
CA PRO A 10 -0.28 -16.00 -6.53
C PRO A 10 -1.44 -16.50 -5.64
N PRO A 11 -1.13 -17.28 -4.59
CA PRO A 11 -2.10 -17.73 -3.59
C PRO A 11 -3.02 -16.61 -3.13
N LYS A 12 -4.31 -16.93 -2.95
CA LYS A 12 -5.36 -15.97 -2.57
C LYS A 12 -4.96 -15.11 -1.37
N GLU A 13 -4.33 -15.72 -0.37
CA GLU A 13 -3.84 -15.06 0.85
C GLU A 13 -2.78 -13.99 0.55
N LEU A 14 -1.87 -14.23 -0.41
CA LEU A 14 -0.86 -13.26 -0.81
C LEU A 14 -1.49 -12.09 -1.58
N ARG A 15 -2.48 -12.36 -2.43
CA ARG A 15 -3.23 -11.31 -3.14
C ARG A 15 -4.00 -10.43 -2.17
N GLU A 16 -4.68 -11.02 -1.19
CA GLU A 16 -5.40 -10.29 -0.15
C GLU A 16 -4.46 -9.45 0.72
N ALA A 17 -3.29 -10.01 1.08
CA ALA A 17 -2.26 -9.27 1.80
C ALA A 17 -1.71 -8.09 0.96
N GLN A 18 -1.47 -8.29 -0.34
CA GLN A 18 -1.05 -7.22 -1.25
C GLN A 18 -2.10 -6.10 -1.37
N ASP A 19 -3.37 -6.46 -1.50
CA ASP A 19 -4.46 -5.48 -1.56
C ASP A 19 -4.59 -4.69 -0.25
N MET A 20 -4.46 -5.36 0.89
CA MET A 20 -4.43 -4.71 2.21
C MET A 20 -3.25 -3.76 2.33
N LEU A 21 -2.04 -4.19 1.95
CA LEU A 21 -0.83 -3.37 1.98
C LEU A 21 -0.92 -2.17 1.04
N ARG A 22 -1.51 -2.33 -0.15
CA ARG A 22 -1.74 -1.23 -1.10
C ARG A 22 -2.67 -0.17 -0.50
N ARG A 23 -3.77 -0.59 0.15
CA ARG A 23 -4.69 0.33 0.84
C ARG A 23 -4.01 1.04 2.00
N LEU A 24 -3.29 0.30 2.84
CA LEU A 24 -2.51 0.87 3.94
C LEU A 24 -1.47 1.88 3.45
N GLY A 25 -0.77 1.58 2.35
CA GLY A 25 0.19 2.49 1.73
C GLY A 25 -0.44 3.82 1.31
N VAL A 26 -1.64 3.79 0.70
CA VAL A 26 -2.37 5.01 0.33
C VAL A 26 -2.80 5.80 1.57
N ILE A 27 -3.33 5.12 2.60
CA ILE A 27 -3.71 5.77 3.86
C ILE A 27 -2.51 6.44 4.51
N MET A 28 -1.36 5.76 4.56
CA MET A 28 -0.11 6.31 5.10
C MET A 28 0.38 7.50 4.30
N ALA A 29 0.34 7.44 2.97
CA ALA A 29 0.72 8.58 2.13
C ALA A 29 -0.16 9.80 2.42
N VAL A 30 -1.49 9.62 2.49
CA VAL A 30 -2.43 10.70 2.82
C VAL A 30 -2.17 11.26 4.22
N ALA A 31 -1.94 10.39 5.21
CA ALA A 31 -1.68 10.80 6.58
C ALA A 31 -0.38 11.62 6.70
N VAL A 32 0.70 11.18 6.05
CA VAL A 32 1.98 11.91 6.03
C VAL A 32 1.83 13.25 5.31
N THR A 33 1.16 13.28 4.15
CA THR A 33 0.91 14.53 3.44
C THR A 33 0.07 15.50 4.28
N ALA A 34 -0.99 15.02 4.94
CA ALA A 34 -1.81 15.84 5.82
C ALA A 34 -1.00 16.39 7.01
N ALA A 35 -0.18 15.55 7.65
CA ALA A 35 0.71 15.96 8.74
C ALA A 35 1.69 17.05 8.28
N MET A 36 2.29 16.92 7.09
CA MET A 36 3.18 17.92 6.51
C MET A 36 2.46 19.26 6.25
N VAL A 37 1.23 19.22 5.74
CA VAL A 37 0.41 20.43 5.54
C VAL A 37 0.12 21.11 6.87
N VAL A 38 -0.30 20.35 7.89
CA VAL A 38 -0.56 20.89 9.23
C VAL A 38 0.72 21.49 9.82
N ALA A 39 1.84 20.80 9.73
CA ALA A 39 3.13 21.29 10.23
C ALA A 39 3.56 22.59 9.52
N ALA A 40 3.38 22.68 8.21
CA ALA A 40 3.67 23.89 7.45
C ALA A 40 2.78 25.06 7.88
N LEU A 41 1.48 24.83 8.10
CA LEU A 41 0.54 25.86 8.54
C LEU A 41 0.81 26.32 9.97
N VAL A 42 1.18 25.42 10.87
CA VAL A 42 1.54 25.75 12.26
C VAL A 42 2.88 26.49 12.32
N GLY A 43 3.88 26.08 11.53
CA GLY A 43 5.19 26.71 11.50
C GLY A 43 5.25 28.07 10.78
N LEU A 44 4.21 28.43 10.01
CA LEU A 44 4.10 29.72 9.32
C LEU A 44 3.48 30.83 10.20
N ARG A 45 3.01 30.49 11.39
CA ARG A 45 2.30 31.40 12.31
C ARG A 45 3.23 31.93 13.41
#